data_AF-A0A397U1C6-F1
#
_entry.id   AF-A0A397U1C6-F1
#
_cell.length_a   1.000
_cell.length_b   1.000
_cell.length_c   1.000
_cell.angle_alpha   90.00
_cell.angle_beta   90.00
_cell.angle_gamma   90.00
#
_symmetry.space_group_name_H-M   'P 1'
#
loop_
_entity.id
_entity.type
_entity.pdbx_description
1 polymer ?
#
loop_
_entity_poly.entity_id
_entity_poly.type
_entity_poly.pdbx_seq_one_letter_code
_entity_poly.pdbx_strand_id
1 'polypeptide(L)'
;MGIVLKIANLIAFFFLLSVNVYSGLAPVKDSPYSHITYISPASFTFYVWFLIHLLLVGFVIYQFFTEDDDIINKGIHWHFVGVALLNALWLALWDDDLLFLSWIVILIIACQVTYIYHEIYFHYFPFDHFSWRYTFIYLPFTLYHAWIVVVAVLTTFAAITPEKTYSTTGHSETETASSPNIIVQLVVIIGLLFFESTAVAYIEARQDYAGGAVIAWTLYGVWHEQEDPVIHWSALILAIIATIYLFKPLVAKLFGRESKRDSVV
;
A
#
# COMPACT_ATOMS: atom_id res chain seq x y z
N MET A 1 -9.08 2.88 29.92
CA MET A 1 -9.20 2.29 28.57
C MET A 1 -7.85 1.81 28.02
N GLY A 2 -6.74 2.54 28.29
CA GLY A 2 -5.44 2.34 27.63
C GLY A 2 -4.88 0.91 27.60
N ILE A 3 -4.87 0.17 28.71
CA ILE A 3 -4.26 -1.17 28.73
C ILE A 3 -5.03 -2.22 27.92
N VAL A 4 -6.37 -2.18 27.95
CA VAL A 4 -7.23 -3.11 27.20
C VAL A 4 -7.02 -2.92 25.70
N LEU A 5 -7.00 -1.66 25.25
CA LEU A 5 -6.76 -1.34 23.85
C LEU A 5 -5.35 -1.76 23.40
N LYS A 6 -4.32 -1.54 24.24
CA LYS A 6 -2.95 -1.97 23.93
C LYS A 6 -2.83 -3.48 23.76
N ILE A 7 -3.45 -4.25 24.66
CA ILE A 7 -3.51 -5.71 24.56
C ILE A 7 -4.29 -6.13 23.30
N ALA A 8 -5.41 -5.48 23.00
CA ALA A 8 -6.19 -5.77 21.80
C ALA A 8 -5.38 -5.49 20.52
N ASN A 9 -4.65 -4.37 20.45
CA ASN A 9 -3.74 -4.05 19.34
C ASN A 9 -2.62 -5.10 19.19
N LEU A 10 -2.07 -5.57 20.31
CA LEU A 10 -1.05 -6.62 20.29
C LEU A 10 -1.60 -7.93 19.69
N ILE A 11 -2.78 -8.36 20.15
CA ILE A 11 -3.45 -9.56 19.64
C ILE A 11 -3.83 -9.38 18.17
N ALA A 12 -4.40 -8.24 17.81
CA ALA A 12 -4.80 -7.91 16.44
C ALA A 12 -3.60 -7.92 15.49
N PHE A 13 -2.45 -7.40 15.92
CA PHE A 13 -1.23 -7.45 15.13
C PHE A 13 -0.76 -8.89 14.87
N PHE A 14 -0.68 -9.73 15.90
CA PHE A 14 -0.25 -11.12 15.71
C PHE A 14 -1.24 -11.92 14.86
N PHE A 15 -2.54 -11.63 14.99
CA PHE A 15 -3.57 -12.20 14.13
C PHE A 15 -3.37 -11.77 12.67
N LEU A 16 -3.27 -10.46 12.41
CA LEU A 16 -3.00 -9.90 11.08
C LEU A 16 -1.74 -10.49 10.45
N LEU A 17 -0.64 -10.55 11.20
CA LEU A 17 0.63 -11.14 10.76
C LEU A 17 0.45 -12.61 10.38
N SER A 18 -0.20 -13.39 11.24
CA SER A 18 -0.39 -14.82 11.02
C SER A 18 -1.19 -15.10 9.74
N VAL A 19 -2.26 -14.35 9.51
CA VAL A 19 -3.10 -14.51 8.30
C VAL A 19 -2.34 -14.11 7.04
N ASN A 20 -1.61 -12.97 7.06
CA ASN A 20 -0.82 -12.55 5.89
C ASN A 20 0.33 -13.52 5.59
N VAL A 21 1.02 -14.03 6.62
CA VAL A 21 2.08 -15.04 6.44
C VAL A 21 1.50 -16.34 5.90
N TYR A 22 0.39 -16.82 6.45
CA TYR A 22 -0.29 -18.01 5.95
C TYR A 22 -0.64 -17.86 4.46
N SER A 23 -1.28 -16.76 4.09
CA SER A 23 -1.73 -16.51 2.72
C SER A 23 -0.58 -16.26 1.74
N GLY A 24 0.53 -15.66 2.20
CA GLY A 24 1.74 -15.46 1.39
C GLY A 24 2.57 -16.73 1.19
N LEU A 25 2.43 -17.73 2.07
CA LEU A 25 3.09 -19.04 1.94
C LEU A 25 2.18 -20.13 1.36
N ALA A 26 0.88 -19.85 1.21
CA ALA A 26 -0.07 -20.75 0.59
C ALA A 26 0.33 -21.03 -0.88
N PRO A 27 -0.08 -22.17 -1.45
CA PRO A 27 0.06 -22.40 -2.89
C PRO A 27 -0.50 -21.23 -3.69
N VAL A 28 0.10 -20.89 -4.83
CA VAL A 28 -0.27 -19.69 -5.62
C VAL A 28 -1.77 -19.59 -5.89
N LYS A 29 -2.43 -20.73 -6.12
CA LYS A 29 -3.89 -20.80 -6.34
C LYS A 29 -4.74 -20.32 -5.15
N ASP A 30 -4.21 -20.38 -3.93
CA ASP A 30 -4.88 -20.08 -2.65
C ASP A 30 -4.33 -18.77 -2.02
N SER A 31 -3.75 -17.91 -2.85
CA SER A 31 -3.00 -16.73 -2.43
C SER A 31 -3.58 -15.46 -3.06
N PRO A 32 -3.43 -14.26 -2.47
CA PRO A 32 -3.76 -12.97 -3.10
C PRO A 32 -3.08 -12.76 -4.46
N TYR A 33 -2.13 -13.63 -4.84
CA TYR A 33 -1.45 -13.64 -6.12
C TYR A 33 -2.14 -14.47 -7.21
N SER A 34 -3.24 -15.18 -6.89
CA SER A 34 -3.91 -16.10 -7.82
C SER A 34 -4.58 -15.39 -9.00
N HIS A 35 -5.29 -14.29 -8.74
CA HIS A 35 -6.04 -13.54 -9.76
C HIS A 35 -5.14 -12.47 -10.42
N ILE A 36 -4.31 -12.91 -11.36
CA ILE A 36 -3.37 -12.04 -12.07
C ILE A 36 -4.11 -11.30 -13.19
N THR A 37 -4.08 -9.97 -13.13
CA THR A 37 -4.65 -9.07 -14.15
C THR A 37 -3.56 -8.25 -14.84
N TYR A 38 -3.95 -7.46 -15.83
CA TYR A 38 -3.03 -6.59 -16.57
C TYR A 38 -2.53 -5.36 -15.79
N ILE A 39 -2.98 -5.16 -14.53
CA ILE A 39 -2.39 -4.18 -13.61
C ILE A 39 -1.56 -4.84 -12.50
N SER A 40 -1.60 -6.18 -12.37
CA SER A 40 -0.90 -6.87 -11.29
C SER A 40 0.61 -6.60 -11.35
N PRO A 41 1.24 -6.22 -10.23
CA PRO A 41 2.68 -6.05 -10.17
C PRO A 41 3.37 -7.38 -9.92
N ALA A 42 4.68 -7.40 -10.12
CA ALA A 42 5.53 -8.54 -9.81
C ALA A 42 5.46 -8.92 -8.33
N SER A 43 5.72 -10.19 -8.02
CA SER A 43 5.61 -10.74 -6.66
C SER A 43 6.48 -10.03 -5.62
N PHE A 44 7.66 -9.51 -6.01
CA PHE A 44 8.54 -8.75 -5.11
C PHE A 44 7.88 -7.47 -4.58
N THR A 45 6.88 -6.92 -5.28
CA THR A 45 6.17 -5.70 -4.86
C THR A 45 5.46 -5.90 -3.53
N PHE A 46 5.01 -7.13 -3.24
CA PHE A 46 4.33 -7.47 -2.00
C PHE A 46 5.24 -7.54 -0.77
N TYR A 47 6.56 -7.41 -0.93
CA TYR A 47 7.48 -7.23 0.20
C TYR A 47 7.24 -5.94 1.00
N VAL A 48 6.40 -5.01 0.49
CA VAL A 48 5.85 -3.91 1.27
C VAL A 48 5.13 -4.41 2.54
N TRP A 49 4.42 -5.55 2.46
CA TRP A 49 3.81 -6.16 3.64
C TRP A 49 4.85 -6.48 4.72
N PHE A 50 6.00 -7.04 4.35
CA PHE A 50 7.06 -7.35 5.30
C PHE A 50 7.52 -6.09 6.05
N LEU A 51 7.73 -4.99 5.33
CA LEU A 51 8.13 -3.71 5.92
C LEU A 51 7.05 -3.15 6.87
N ILE A 52 5.78 -3.20 6.46
CA ILE A 52 4.66 -2.77 7.30
C ILE A 52 4.61 -3.59 8.59
N HIS A 53 4.68 -4.92 8.49
CA HIS A 53 4.64 -5.79 9.67
C HIS A 53 5.83 -5.56 10.60
N LEU A 54 7.03 -5.37 10.07
CA LEU A 54 8.23 -5.05 10.86
C LEU A 54 8.04 -3.77 11.69
N LEU A 55 7.50 -2.72 11.08
CA LEU A 55 7.24 -1.46 11.77
C LEU A 55 6.04 -1.56 12.73
N LEU A 56 5.02 -2.36 12.41
CA LEU A 56 3.90 -2.62 13.30
C LEU A 56 4.30 -3.43 14.54
N VAL A 57 5.31 -4.31 14.47
CA VAL A 57 5.92 -4.89 15.69
C VAL A 57 6.44 -3.76 16.60
N GLY A 58 7.16 -2.81 16.01
CA GLY A 58 7.64 -1.62 16.71
C GLY A 58 6.50 -0.82 17.35
N PHE A 59 5.42 -0.58 16.61
CA PHE A 59 4.19 0.07 17.12
C PHE A 59 3.62 -0.65 18.34
N VAL A 60 3.37 -1.97 18.23
CA VAL A 60 2.69 -2.71 19.30
C VAL A 60 3.55 -2.89 20.55
N ILE A 61 4.88 -2.78 20.42
CA ILE A 61 5.81 -2.71 21.55
C ILE A 61 5.83 -1.28 22.13
N TYR A 62 6.00 -0.27 21.27
CA TYR A 62 6.11 1.14 21.66
C TYR A 62 4.93 1.63 22.48
N GLN A 63 3.70 1.23 22.13
CA GLN A 63 2.50 1.62 22.87
C GLN A 63 2.54 1.24 24.37
N PHE A 64 3.32 0.23 24.79
CA PHE A 64 3.45 -0.13 26.21
C PHE A 64 4.39 0.81 27.00
N PHE A 65 5.24 1.56 26.31
CA PHE A 65 6.16 2.53 26.92
C PHE A 65 5.58 3.95 26.99
N THR A 66 4.42 4.19 26.38
CA THR A 66 3.74 5.48 26.40
C THR A 66 2.52 5.44 27.33
N GLU A 67 2.49 6.29 28.35
CA GLU A 67 1.29 6.50 29.16
C GLU A 67 0.34 7.48 28.44
N ASP A 68 -0.95 7.13 28.38
CA ASP A 68 -2.05 7.96 27.86
C ASP A 68 -1.78 8.71 26.53
N ASP A 69 -1.20 8.03 25.54
CA ASP A 69 -0.97 8.62 24.22
C ASP A 69 -2.30 8.77 23.45
N ASP A 70 -2.70 10.02 23.20
CA ASP A 70 -3.94 10.38 22.51
C ASP A 70 -4.01 9.84 21.08
N ILE A 71 -2.87 9.72 20.38
CA ILE A 71 -2.84 9.18 19.01
C ILE A 71 -3.31 7.72 19.04
N ILE A 72 -2.83 6.96 20.02
CA ILE A 72 -3.17 5.55 20.18
C ILE A 72 -4.62 5.42 20.67
N ASN A 73 -4.99 6.21 21.68
CA ASN A 73 -6.28 6.07 22.36
C ASN A 73 -7.46 6.62 21.55
N LYS A 74 -7.26 7.64 20.72
CA LYS A 74 -8.33 8.32 19.96
C LYS A 74 -8.16 8.19 18.45
N GLY A 75 -6.94 8.30 17.94
CA GLY A 75 -6.67 8.25 16.49
C GLY A 75 -6.71 6.84 15.93
N ILE A 76 -5.85 5.95 16.45
CA ILE A 76 -5.81 4.53 16.02
C ILE A 76 -7.01 3.79 16.60
N HIS A 77 -7.24 3.94 17.92
CA HIS A 77 -8.37 3.36 18.64
C HIS A 77 -8.65 1.89 18.23
N TRP A 78 -9.91 1.47 18.23
CA TRP A 78 -10.33 0.12 17.80
C TRP A 78 -10.25 -0.11 16.29
N HIS A 79 -9.90 0.90 15.48
CA HIS A 79 -9.83 0.76 14.02
C HIS A 79 -8.78 -0.26 13.61
N PHE A 80 -7.62 -0.31 14.27
CA PHE A 80 -6.59 -1.30 13.96
C PHE A 80 -7.04 -2.74 14.22
N VAL A 81 -7.81 -2.96 15.30
CA VAL A 81 -8.42 -4.27 15.60
C VAL A 81 -9.44 -4.65 14.52
N GLY A 82 -10.30 -3.71 14.11
CA GLY A 82 -11.24 -3.91 13.02
C GLY A 82 -10.55 -4.24 11.70
N VAL A 83 -9.49 -3.52 11.36
CA VAL A 83 -8.66 -3.77 10.17
C VAL A 83 -8.07 -5.18 10.19
N ALA A 84 -7.55 -5.66 11.32
CA ALA A 84 -7.00 -7.01 11.42
C ALA A 84 -8.06 -8.11 11.16
N LEU A 85 -9.27 -7.95 11.72
CA LEU A 85 -10.37 -8.89 11.52
C LEU A 85 -10.89 -8.86 10.07
N LEU A 86 -11.08 -7.66 9.52
CA LEU A 86 -11.53 -7.49 8.15
C LEU A 86 -10.49 -8.01 7.14
N ASN A 87 -9.19 -7.89 7.43
CA ASN A 87 -8.14 -8.45 6.57
C ASN A 87 -8.23 -9.98 6.46
N ALA A 88 -8.54 -10.66 7.56
CA ALA A 88 -8.79 -12.09 7.53
C ALA A 88 -10.03 -12.46 6.71
N LEU A 89 -11.11 -11.68 6.84
CA LEU A 89 -12.30 -11.86 6.02
C LEU A 89 -12.00 -11.61 4.54
N TRP A 90 -11.25 -10.56 4.19
CA TRP A 90 -10.85 -10.26 2.83
C TRP A 90 -10.07 -11.42 2.18
N LEU A 91 -9.07 -11.97 2.89
CA LEU A 91 -8.28 -13.10 2.41
C LEU A 91 -9.11 -14.38 2.30
N ALA A 92 -9.99 -14.66 3.26
CA ALA A 92 -10.87 -15.84 3.18
C ALA A 92 -11.83 -15.77 1.98
N LEU A 93 -12.41 -14.59 1.72
CA LEU A 93 -13.27 -14.38 0.56
C LEU A 93 -12.52 -14.44 -0.76
N TRP A 94 -11.26 -14.01 -0.77
CA TRP A 94 -10.39 -14.12 -1.92
C TRP A 94 -10.06 -15.59 -2.23
N ASP A 95 -9.71 -16.37 -1.21
CA ASP A 95 -9.41 -17.81 -1.33
C ASP A 95 -10.62 -18.61 -1.84
N ASP A 96 -11.83 -18.22 -1.43
CA ASP A 96 -13.10 -18.83 -1.89
C ASP A 96 -13.58 -18.33 -3.28
N ASP A 97 -12.76 -17.55 -4.01
CA ASP A 97 -13.09 -16.94 -5.32
C ASP A 97 -14.33 -16.01 -5.28
N LEU A 98 -14.68 -15.47 -4.10
CA LEU A 98 -15.77 -14.52 -3.90
C LEU A 98 -15.29 -13.07 -4.14
N LEU A 99 -14.70 -12.83 -5.32
CA LEU A 99 -13.96 -11.60 -5.64
C LEU A 99 -14.76 -10.31 -5.45
N PHE A 100 -16.05 -10.30 -5.78
CA PHE A 100 -16.88 -9.11 -5.60
C PHE A 100 -17.12 -8.78 -4.11
N LEU A 101 -17.29 -9.80 -3.26
CA LEU A 101 -17.45 -9.59 -1.83
C LEU A 101 -16.11 -9.23 -1.18
N SER A 102 -15.02 -9.88 -1.61
CA SER A 102 -13.65 -9.52 -1.25
C SER A 102 -13.36 -8.05 -1.59
N TRP A 103 -13.79 -7.58 -2.77
CA TRP A 103 -13.70 -6.19 -3.19
C TRP A 103 -14.46 -5.22 -2.28
N ILE A 104 -15.67 -5.56 -1.83
CA ILE A 104 -16.39 -4.72 -0.86
C ILE A 104 -15.62 -4.65 0.46
N VAL A 105 -15.09 -5.76 0.95
CA VAL A 105 -14.36 -5.81 2.23
C VAL A 105 -13.07 -5.00 2.16
N ILE A 106 -12.28 -5.08 1.07
CA ILE A 106 -11.04 -4.29 0.95
C ILE A 106 -11.32 -2.78 0.93
N LEU A 107 -12.44 -2.34 0.35
CA LEU A 107 -12.84 -0.93 0.40
C LEU A 107 -13.20 -0.48 1.82
N ILE A 108 -13.81 -1.35 2.62
CA ILE A 108 -14.07 -1.08 4.04
C ILE A 108 -12.73 -0.99 4.80
N ILE A 109 -11.79 -1.91 4.55
CA ILE A 109 -10.45 -1.85 5.16
C ILE A 109 -9.74 -0.54 4.77
N ALA A 110 -9.77 -0.17 3.49
CA ALA A 110 -9.17 1.07 3.01
C ALA A 110 -9.74 2.28 3.75
N CYS A 111 -11.07 2.40 3.90
CA CYS A 111 -11.71 3.46 4.69
C CYS A 111 -11.22 3.51 6.14
N GLN A 112 -11.07 2.35 6.80
CA GLN A 112 -10.60 2.29 8.19
C GLN A 112 -9.13 2.73 8.31
N VAL A 113 -8.25 2.28 7.42
CA VAL A 113 -6.83 2.67 7.42
C VAL A 113 -6.68 4.13 7.01
N THR A 114 -7.48 4.63 6.07
CA THR A 114 -7.53 6.06 5.70
C THR A 114 -7.95 6.91 6.89
N TYR A 115 -8.93 6.47 7.70
CA TYR A 115 -9.30 7.16 8.92
C TYR A 115 -8.12 7.27 9.89
N ILE A 116 -7.44 6.15 10.18
CA ILE A 116 -6.26 6.15 11.06
C ILE A 116 -5.17 7.10 10.53
N TYR A 117 -4.85 7.00 9.24
CA TYR A 117 -3.86 7.87 8.60
C TYR A 117 -4.26 9.35 8.67
N HIS A 118 -5.52 9.67 8.37
CA HIS A 118 -6.06 11.02 8.41
C HIS A 118 -5.98 11.60 9.82
N GLU A 119 -6.39 10.84 10.83
CA GLU A 119 -6.31 11.26 12.23
C GLU A 119 -4.87 11.57 12.64
N ILE A 120 -3.93 10.66 12.37
CA ILE A 120 -2.51 10.88 12.68
C ILE A 120 -1.98 12.12 11.95
N TYR A 121 -2.23 12.23 10.64
CA TYR A 121 -1.67 13.28 9.80
C TYR A 121 -2.23 14.66 10.12
N PHE A 122 -3.54 14.81 10.31
CA PHE A 122 -4.15 16.13 10.45
C PHE A 122 -4.27 16.62 11.89
N HIS A 123 -4.34 15.74 12.88
CA HIS A 123 -4.49 16.15 14.28
C HIS A 123 -3.19 16.10 15.08
N TYR A 124 -2.17 15.35 14.62
CA TYR A 124 -0.96 15.10 15.42
C TYR A 124 0.37 15.34 14.69
N PHE A 125 0.37 15.53 13.37
CA PHE A 125 1.55 15.96 12.60
C PHE A 125 1.78 17.48 12.77
N PRO A 126 3.01 18.01 12.69
CA PRO A 126 4.27 17.34 12.38
C PRO A 126 4.96 16.65 13.55
N PHE A 127 5.63 15.53 13.24
CA PHE A 127 6.59 14.89 14.13
C PHE A 127 8.02 15.20 13.69
N ASP A 128 8.97 15.19 14.63
CA ASP A 128 10.38 15.11 14.28
C ASP A 128 10.66 13.74 13.63
N HIS A 129 11.34 13.74 12.48
CA HIS A 129 11.65 12.54 11.70
C HIS A 129 12.46 11.50 12.47
N PHE A 130 13.20 11.91 13.50
CA PHE A 130 13.97 11.01 14.38
C PHE A 130 13.23 10.60 15.64
N SER A 131 11.98 11.01 15.81
CA SER A 131 11.19 10.65 16.99
C SER A 131 10.67 9.21 16.93
N TRP A 132 10.50 8.62 18.11
CA TRP A 132 9.85 7.31 18.25
C TRP A 132 8.40 7.32 17.76
N ARG A 133 7.68 8.44 17.93
CA ARG A 133 6.33 8.62 17.38
C ARG A 133 6.33 8.59 15.85
N TYR A 134 7.29 9.27 15.22
CA TYR A 134 7.41 9.19 13.76
C TYR A 134 7.67 7.75 13.30
N THR A 135 8.65 7.08 13.91
CA THR A 135 9.11 5.75 13.47
C THR A 135 8.10 4.64 13.77
N PHE A 136 7.49 4.63 14.95
CA PHE A 136 6.63 3.52 15.41
C PHE A 136 5.14 3.83 15.42
N ILE A 137 4.72 5.07 15.15
CA ILE A 137 3.30 5.39 14.97
C ILE A 137 3.08 5.85 13.53
N TYR A 138 3.67 6.96 13.11
CA TYR A 138 3.36 7.52 11.80
C TYR A 138 3.77 6.59 10.64
N LEU A 139 5.03 6.14 10.62
CA LEU A 139 5.63 5.39 9.51
C LEU A 139 4.89 4.08 9.17
N PRO A 140 4.55 3.18 10.11
CA PRO A 140 3.79 1.96 9.78
C PRO A 140 2.41 2.29 9.18
N PHE A 141 1.70 3.27 9.72
CA PHE A 141 0.34 3.57 9.27
C PHE A 141 0.29 4.35 7.93
N THR A 142 1.29 5.18 7.61
CA THR A 142 1.38 5.74 6.24
C THR A 142 1.73 4.69 5.20
N LEU A 143 2.70 3.81 5.48
CA LEU A 143 3.04 2.71 4.56
C LEU A 143 1.84 1.78 4.38
N TYR A 144 1.12 1.46 5.46
CA TYR A 144 -0.09 0.65 5.38
C TYR A 144 -1.19 1.36 4.58
N HIS A 145 -1.39 2.67 4.78
CA HIS A 145 -2.38 3.42 4.00
C HIS A 145 -2.04 3.46 2.50
N ALA A 146 -0.78 3.69 2.12
CA ALA A 146 -0.38 3.65 0.72
C ALA A 146 -0.55 2.26 0.12
N TRP A 147 -0.18 1.23 0.88
CA TRP A 147 -0.29 -0.14 0.43
C TRP A 147 -1.73 -0.62 0.30
N ILE A 148 -2.62 -0.28 1.23
CA ILE A 148 -4.03 -0.70 1.14
C ILE A 148 -4.73 -0.03 -0.05
N VAL A 149 -4.34 1.19 -0.44
CA VAL A 149 -4.80 1.82 -1.68
C VAL A 149 -4.37 0.99 -2.90
N VAL A 150 -3.14 0.51 -2.92
CA VAL A 150 -2.66 -0.41 -3.97
C VAL A 150 -3.50 -1.68 -3.99
N VAL A 151 -3.64 -2.36 -2.86
CA VAL A 151 -4.41 -3.62 -2.76
C VAL A 151 -5.87 -3.42 -3.15
N ALA A 152 -6.49 -2.29 -2.78
CA ALA A 152 -7.86 -1.96 -3.18
C ALA A 152 -7.98 -1.80 -4.71
N VAL A 153 -7.02 -1.17 -5.38
CA VAL A 153 -6.98 -1.08 -6.84
C VAL A 153 -6.78 -2.46 -7.46
N LEU A 154 -5.82 -3.26 -6.98
CA LEU A 154 -5.58 -4.61 -7.52
C LEU A 154 -6.82 -5.49 -7.38
N THR A 155 -7.48 -5.46 -6.22
CA THR A 155 -8.72 -6.20 -5.97
C THR A 155 -9.88 -5.68 -6.83
N THR A 156 -9.94 -4.37 -7.09
CA THR A 156 -10.92 -3.80 -8.03
C THR A 156 -10.73 -4.39 -9.42
N PHE A 157 -9.50 -4.45 -9.92
CA PHE A 157 -9.21 -5.04 -11.22
C PHE A 157 -9.53 -6.54 -11.25
N ALA A 158 -9.19 -7.30 -10.21
CA ALA A 158 -9.55 -8.71 -10.12
C ALA A 158 -11.07 -8.92 -10.17
N ALA A 159 -11.86 -8.04 -9.53
CA ALA A 159 -13.32 -8.17 -9.49
C ALA A 159 -14.03 -7.76 -10.79
N ILE A 160 -13.46 -6.85 -11.60
CA ILE A 160 -14.19 -6.23 -12.73
C ILE A 160 -13.48 -6.34 -14.09
N THR A 161 -12.24 -6.84 -14.14
CA THR A 161 -11.48 -7.00 -15.38
C THR A 161 -11.10 -8.47 -15.61
N PRO A 162 -10.88 -8.90 -16.87
CA PRO A 162 -10.46 -10.27 -17.15
C PRO A 162 -9.07 -10.58 -16.57
N GLU A 163 -8.92 -11.78 -16.03
CA GLU A 163 -7.61 -12.34 -15.69
C GLU A 163 -6.76 -12.60 -16.94
N LYS A 164 -5.44 -12.61 -16.75
CA LYS A 164 -4.49 -13.06 -17.77
C LYS A 164 -4.66 -14.55 -17.99
N THR A 165 -4.71 -14.95 -19.25
CA THR A 165 -4.66 -16.36 -19.64
C THR A 165 -3.27 -16.67 -20.17
N TYR A 166 -2.65 -17.74 -19.68
CA TYR A 166 -1.36 -18.20 -20.15
C TYR A 166 -1.56 -19.34 -21.15
N SER A 167 -0.91 -19.25 -22.30
CA SER A 167 -0.91 -20.34 -23.29
C SER A 167 0.48 -20.93 -23.40
N THR A 168 0.56 -22.26 -23.33
CA THR A 168 1.81 -22.99 -23.60
C THR A 168 1.91 -23.23 -25.09
N THR A 169 2.82 -22.54 -25.77
CA THR A 169 3.09 -22.78 -27.19
C THR A 169 4.18 -23.86 -27.32
N GLY A 170 3.76 -25.06 -27.75
CA GLY A 170 4.53 -26.25 -28.18
C GLY A 170 6.00 -26.42 -27.74
N HIS A 171 6.31 -27.55 -27.09
CA HIS A 171 7.66 -28.11 -26.76
C HIS A 171 8.66 -27.20 -26.02
N SER A 172 8.43 -25.89 -25.93
CA SER A 172 9.15 -24.95 -25.07
C SER A 172 8.24 -24.53 -23.91
N GLU A 173 8.75 -24.65 -22.68
CA GLU A 173 8.09 -24.29 -21.42
C GLU A 173 7.88 -22.77 -21.22
N THR A 174 7.85 -21.98 -22.29
CA THR A 174 7.57 -20.54 -22.21
C THR A 174 6.06 -20.32 -22.22
N GLU A 175 5.51 -20.02 -21.04
CA GLU A 175 4.15 -19.51 -20.88
C GLU A 175 4.10 -18.06 -21.35
N THR A 176 3.34 -17.79 -22.42
CA THR A 176 3.10 -16.42 -22.90
C THR A 176 1.72 -15.97 -22.42
N ALA A 177 1.66 -14.80 -21.78
CA ALA A 177 0.41 -14.19 -21.37
C ALA A 177 -0.39 -13.74 -22.61
N SER A 178 -1.72 -13.81 -22.53
CA SER A 178 -2.59 -13.22 -23.55
C SER A 178 -2.38 -11.71 -23.65
N SER A 179 -2.65 -11.15 -24.83
CA SER A 179 -2.63 -9.69 -25.02
C SER A 179 -3.99 -9.09 -24.61
N PRO A 180 -4.01 -7.95 -23.90
CA PRO A 180 -5.25 -7.32 -23.50
C PRO A 180 -5.97 -6.73 -24.72
N ASN A 181 -7.31 -6.66 -24.66
CA ASN A 181 -8.06 -5.86 -25.61
C ASN A 181 -7.91 -4.35 -25.29
N ILE A 182 -8.28 -3.49 -26.25
CA ILE A 182 -8.12 -2.04 -26.12
C ILE A 182 -8.87 -1.44 -24.90
N ILE A 183 -10.01 -2.01 -24.51
CA ILE A 183 -10.78 -1.51 -23.36
C ILE A 183 -10.03 -1.81 -22.07
N VAL A 184 -9.55 -3.05 -21.89
CA VAL A 184 -8.76 -3.46 -20.74
C VAL A 184 -7.49 -2.61 -20.64
N GLN A 185 -6.79 -2.42 -21.77
CA GLN A 185 -5.61 -1.58 -21.83
C GLN A 185 -5.90 -0.14 -21.38
N LEU A 186 -6.97 0.50 -21.88
CA LEU A 186 -7.37 1.85 -21.45
C LEU A 186 -7.68 1.92 -19.95
N VAL A 187 -8.40 0.93 -19.41
CA VAL A 187 -8.73 0.88 -17.98
C VAL A 187 -7.47 0.71 -17.14
N VAL A 188 -6.51 -0.13 -17.56
CA VAL A 188 -5.22 -0.26 -16.88
C VAL A 188 -4.46 1.06 -16.88
N ILE A 189 -4.40 1.77 -18.01
CA ILE A 189 -3.73 3.09 -18.06
C ILE A 189 -4.39 4.09 -17.09
N ILE A 190 -5.71 4.08 -16.95
CA ILE A 190 -6.40 4.90 -15.93
C ILE A 190 -5.96 4.48 -14.52
N GLY A 191 -5.85 3.18 -14.24
CA GLY A 191 -5.32 2.67 -12.97
C GLY A 191 -3.88 3.11 -12.68
N LEU A 192 -3.01 3.08 -13.69
CA LEU A 192 -1.62 3.57 -13.55
C LEU A 192 -1.56 5.08 -13.30
N LEU A 193 -2.38 5.87 -13.99
CA LEU A 193 -2.49 7.31 -13.76
C LEU A 193 -3.06 7.61 -12.37
N PHE A 194 -3.98 6.78 -11.87
CA PHE A 194 -4.48 6.88 -10.50
C PHE A 194 -3.34 6.64 -9.49
N PHE A 195 -2.51 5.60 -9.68
CA PHE A 195 -1.32 5.39 -8.86
C PHE A 195 -0.37 6.59 -8.92
N GLU A 196 -0.03 7.09 -10.10
CA GLU A 196 0.83 8.27 -10.24
C GLU A 196 0.26 9.48 -9.49
N SER A 197 -1.02 9.80 -9.70
CA SER A 197 -1.68 10.92 -9.03
C SER A 197 -1.69 10.77 -7.51
N THR A 198 -1.82 9.54 -7.02
CA THR A 198 -1.78 9.21 -5.59
C THR A 198 -0.37 9.41 -5.03
N ALA A 199 0.67 8.95 -5.74
CA ALA A 199 2.06 9.17 -5.37
C ALA A 199 2.38 10.66 -5.26
N VAL A 200 1.98 11.45 -6.26
CA VAL A 200 2.14 12.91 -6.26
C VAL A 200 1.35 13.56 -5.12
N ALA A 201 0.14 13.09 -4.81
CA ALA A 201 -0.65 13.62 -3.69
C ALA A 201 0.05 13.38 -2.33
N TYR A 202 0.63 12.19 -2.11
CA TYR A 202 1.44 11.93 -0.91
C TYR A 202 2.64 12.87 -0.83
N ILE A 203 3.37 13.05 -1.93
CA ILE A 203 4.62 13.82 -1.92
C ILE A 203 4.34 15.33 -1.81
N GLU A 204 3.53 15.88 -2.70
CA GLU A 204 3.33 17.34 -2.81
C GLU A 204 2.35 17.86 -1.78
N ALA A 205 1.18 17.21 -1.64
CA ALA A 205 0.14 17.70 -0.74
C ALA A 205 0.38 17.31 0.72
N ARG A 206 1.08 16.18 0.97
CA ARG A 206 1.29 15.64 2.32
C ARG A 206 2.73 15.65 2.80
N GLN A 207 3.71 15.94 1.94
CA GLN A 207 5.14 15.83 2.29
C GLN A 207 5.47 14.44 2.87
N ASP A 208 4.73 13.41 2.43
CA ASP A 208 4.83 12.05 2.89
C ASP A 208 5.51 11.19 1.83
N TYR A 209 6.83 11.19 1.90
CA TYR A 209 7.69 10.46 0.97
C TYR A 209 7.62 8.95 1.18
N ALA A 210 7.29 8.48 2.38
CA ALA A 210 7.19 7.05 2.67
C ALA A 210 5.98 6.44 1.96
N GLY A 211 4.82 7.07 2.06
CA GLY A 211 3.62 6.66 1.32
C GLY A 211 3.82 6.75 -0.20
N GLY A 212 4.42 7.85 -0.68
CA GLY A 212 4.75 8.01 -2.11
C GLY A 212 5.70 6.93 -2.64
N ALA A 213 6.68 6.51 -1.85
CA ALA A 213 7.64 5.48 -2.23
C ALA A 213 6.99 4.10 -2.41
N VAL A 214 5.98 3.76 -1.61
CA VAL A 214 5.20 2.52 -1.80
C VAL A 214 4.50 2.51 -3.15
N ILE A 215 3.89 3.62 -3.56
CA ILE A 215 3.20 3.69 -4.84
C ILE A 215 4.19 3.65 -6.02
N ALA A 216 5.32 4.35 -5.91
CA ALA A 216 6.40 4.28 -6.91
C ALA A 216 6.96 2.85 -7.06
N TRP A 217 7.16 2.15 -5.93
CA TRP A 217 7.56 0.74 -5.92
C TRP A 217 6.56 -0.17 -6.63
N THR A 218 5.26 0.08 -6.44
CA THR A 218 4.20 -0.63 -7.17
C THR A 218 4.30 -0.42 -8.67
N LEU A 219 4.52 0.81 -9.14
CA LEU A 219 4.66 1.09 -10.58
C LEU A 219 5.86 0.36 -11.20
N TYR A 220 7.00 0.27 -10.50
CA TYR A 220 8.12 -0.59 -10.95
C TYR A 220 7.74 -2.08 -10.98
N GLY A 221 6.94 -2.53 -10.02
CA GLY A 221 6.37 -3.87 -10.01
C GLY A 221 5.54 -4.17 -11.25
N VAL A 222 4.64 -3.24 -11.62
CA VAL A 222 3.81 -3.39 -12.82
C VAL A 222 4.68 -3.36 -14.07
N TRP A 223 5.64 -2.45 -14.17
CA TRP A 223 6.60 -2.44 -15.28
C TRP A 223 7.30 -3.79 -15.44
N HIS A 224 7.80 -4.37 -14.35
CA HIS A 224 8.52 -5.65 -14.41
C HIS A 224 7.64 -6.82 -14.86
N GLU A 225 6.37 -6.84 -14.42
CA GLU A 225 5.45 -7.96 -14.63
C GLU A 225 4.74 -7.94 -16.00
N GLN A 226 4.55 -6.75 -16.59
CA GLN A 226 3.68 -6.61 -17.76
C GLN A 226 4.48 -6.75 -19.06
N GLU A 227 3.99 -7.60 -19.96
CA GLU A 227 4.58 -7.83 -21.30
C GLU A 227 3.95 -6.97 -22.40
N ASP A 228 2.70 -6.52 -22.21
CA ASP A 228 2.03 -5.63 -23.16
C ASP A 228 2.81 -4.31 -23.28
N PRO A 229 3.30 -3.91 -24.48
CA PRO A 229 4.18 -2.77 -24.62
C PRO A 229 3.60 -1.46 -24.08
N VAL A 230 2.29 -1.24 -24.24
CA VAL A 230 1.67 0.02 -23.79
C VAL A 230 1.65 0.08 -22.27
N ILE A 231 1.23 -0.99 -21.61
CA ILE A 231 1.18 -1.06 -20.14
C ILE A 231 2.61 -1.05 -19.57
N HIS A 232 3.50 -1.88 -20.12
CA HIS A 232 4.90 -2.01 -19.69
C HIS A 232 5.62 -0.66 -19.67
N TRP A 233 5.65 0.04 -20.81
CA TRP A 233 6.37 1.31 -20.92
C TRP A 233 5.66 2.46 -20.20
N SER A 234 4.33 2.46 -20.15
CA SER A 234 3.59 3.48 -19.38
C SER A 234 3.88 3.36 -17.89
N ALA A 235 3.88 2.14 -17.34
CA ALA A 235 4.22 1.88 -15.95
C ALA A 235 5.64 2.36 -15.61
N LEU A 236 6.62 2.10 -16.48
CA LEU A 236 8.00 2.56 -16.27
C LEU A 236 8.11 4.09 -16.27
N ILE A 237 7.48 4.75 -17.24
CA ILE A 237 7.52 6.22 -17.35
C ILE A 237 6.94 6.85 -16.08
N LEU A 238 5.78 6.35 -15.61
CA LEU A 238 5.16 6.84 -14.39
C LEU A 238 6.02 6.52 -13.16
N ALA A 239 6.58 5.31 -13.05
CA ALA A 239 7.50 4.96 -11.96
C ALA A 239 8.69 5.92 -11.86
N ILE A 240 9.28 6.28 -13.00
CA ILE A 240 10.39 7.25 -13.06
C ILE A 240 9.93 8.64 -12.62
N ILE A 241 8.76 9.10 -13.08
CA ILE A 241 8.21 10.40 -12.69
C ILE A 241 7.96 10.43 -11.18
N ALA A 242 7.26 9.45 -10.61
CA ALA A 242 7.03 9.34 -9.17
C ALA A 242 8.36 9.33 -8.38
N THR A 243 9.38 8.61 -8.89
CA THR A 243 10.72 8.57 -8.29
C THR A 243 11.37 9.95 -8.28
N ILE A 244 11.31 10.69 -9.39
CA ILE A 244 11.84 12.06 -9.47
C ILE A 244 11.16 12.97 -8.44
N TYR A 245 9.84 12.85 -8.27
CA TYR A 245 9.11 13.62 -7.24
C TYR A 245 9.59 13.30 -5.82
N LEU A 246 9.94 12.05 -5.51
CA LEU A 246 10.49 11.68 -4.20
C LEU A 246 11.81 12.42 -3.88
N PHE A 247 12.64 12.64 -4.90
CA PHE A 247 13.94 13.32 -4.74
C PHE A 247 13.89 14.84 -4.93
N LYS A 248 12.73 15.40 -5.32
CA LYS A 248 12.55 16.85 -5.52
C LYS A 248 13.02 17.72 -4.33
N PRO A 249 12.79 17.37 -3.05
CA PRO A 249 13.28 18.19 -1.92
C PRO A 249 14.80 18.18 -1.80
N LEU A 250 15.44 17.06 -2.11
CA LEU A 250 16.90 16.93 -2.10
C LEU A 250 17.51 17.79 -3.20
N VAL A 251 16.93 17.76 -4.39
CA VAL A 251 17.31 18.62 -5.51
C VAL A 251 17.11 20.10 -5.14
N ALA A 252 15.95 20.48 -4.58
CA ALA A 252 15.68 21.86 -4.16
C ALA A 252 16.66 22.38 -3.10
N LYS A 253 17.11 21.51 -2.19
CA LYS A 253 18.11 21.81 -1.16
C LYS A 253 19.52 21.97 -1.76
N LEU A 254 19.89 21.13 -2.73
CA LEU A 254 21.20 21.18 -3.41
C LEU A 254 21.34 22.40 -4.33
N PHE A 255 20.25 22.82 -4.98
CA PHE A 255 20.24 23.97 -5.90
C PHE A 255 19.85 25.30 -5.23
N GLY A 256 19.85 25.37 -3.90
CA GLY A 256 19.95 26.63 -3.17
C GLY A 256 18.73 27.55 -3.29
N ARG A 257 17.55 27.08 -2.86
CA ARG A 257 16.45 27.99 -2.54
C ARG A 257 16.51 28.47 -1.08
N GLU A 258 17.67 28.99 -0.67
CA GLU A 258 17.76 30.00 0.38
C GLU A 258 17.33 31.37 -0.18
N SER A 259 16.07 31.52 -0.57
CA SER A 259 15.54 32.85 -0.89
C SER A 259 14.93 33.44 0.38
N LYS A 260 15.77 34.14 1.14
CA LYS A 260 15.45 35.26 2.04
C LYS A 260 13.98 35.35 2.47
N ARG A 261 13.68 34.88 3.68
CA ARG A 261 12.52 35.36 4.43
C ARG A 261 12.87 35.74 5.87
N ASP A 262 14.09 36.25 6.06
CA ASP A 262 14.49 36.96 7.27
C ASP A 262 14.90 38.38 6.89
N SER A 263 13.91 39.22 6.57
CA SER A 263 14.01 40.69 6.65
C SER A 263 12.69 41.34 6.25
N VAL A 264 11.66 41.22 7.09
CA VAL A 264 10.80 42.38 7.38
C VAL A 264 10.46 42.29 8.86
N VAL A 265 10.92 43.34 9.55
CA VAL A 265 10.71 43.72 10.94
C VAL A 265 9.22 43.77 11.29
#